data_AF-A0A656CYH8-F1
#
_entry.id   AF-A0A656CYH8-F1
#
_cell.length_a   1.000
_cell.length_b   1.000
_cell.length_c   1.000
_cell.angle_alpha   90.00
_cell.angle_beta   90.00
_cell.angle_gamma   90.00
#
_symmetry.space_group_name_H-M   'P 1'
#
loop_
_entity.id
_entity.type
_entity.pdbx_description
1 polymer ?
#
loop_
_entity_poly.entity_id
_entity_poly.type
_entity_poly.pdbx_seq_one_letter_code
_entity_poly.pdbx_strand_id
1 'polypeptide(L)'
;MTTKAPSSVKEFPSDSLEKIAYSSVEGIPAEEPNDLNRLGYHIWLYLTGKIDSLEIAVKMARARLNIPEEEAIKIIRMRLKERGI
;
A
#
# COMPACT_ATOMS: atom_id res chain seq x y z
N MET A 1 -2.25 14.06 35.21
CA MET A 1 -2.38 12.94 34.25
C MET A 1 -1.05 12.81 33.52
N THR A 2 -0.30 11.73 33.73
CA THR A 2 0.93 11.46 32.97
C THR A 2 0.62 10.37 31.95
N THR A 3 0.69 10.68 30.66
CA THR A 3 0.51 9.68 29.61
C THR A 3 1.80 8.88 29.43
N LYS A 4 1.68 7.56 29.25
CA LYS A 4 2.82 6.72 28.85
C LYS A 4 3.31 7.15 27.46
N ALA A 5 4.61 7.06 27.24
CA ALA A 5 5.17 7.20 25.91
C ALA A 5 4.50 6.20 24.95
N PRO A 6 4.28 6.58 23.67
CA PRO A 6 3.74 5.66 22.69
C PRO A 6 4.66 4.44 22.54
N SER A 7 4.06 3.27 22.34
CA SER A 7 4.82 2.04 22.09
C SER A 7 5.71 2.20 20.87
N SER A 8 6.90 1.60 20.92
CA SER A 8 7.80 1.55 19.78
C SER A 8 7.16 0.84 18.59
N VAL A 9 7.28 1.42 17.40
CA VAL A 9 6.81 0.81 16.15
C VAL A 9 7.76 -0.34 15.79
N LYS A 10 7.20 -1.53 15.55
CA LYS A 10 7.94 -2.66 15.00
C LYS A 10 7.86 -2.59 13.48
N GLU A 11 8.97 -2.29 12.82
CA GLU A 11 9.03 -2.30 11.36
C GLU A 11 9.01 -3.72 10.80
N PHE A 12 8.41 -3.87 9.62
CA PHE A 12 8.53 -5.09 8.83
C PHE A 12 9.95 -5.22 8.26
N PRO A 13 10.45 -6.45 8.03
CA PRO A 13 11.68 -6.69 7.28
C PRO A 13 11.63 -5.99 5.91
N SER A 14 12.77 -5.49 5.44
CA SER A 14 12.85 -4.69 4.22
C SER A 14 12.44 -5.43 2.94
N ASP A 15 12.60 -6.75 2.97
CA ASP A 15 12.34 -7.72 1.91
C ASP A 15 10.97 -8.40 2.05
N SER A 16 10.21 -8.09 3.11
CA SER A 16 8.89 -8.68 3.31
C SER A 16 7.87 -8.12 2.32
N LEU A 17 6.90 -8.95 1.92
CA LEU A 17 5.82 -8.54 1.02
C LEU A 17 5.00 -7.40 1.63
N GLU A 18 4.87 -7.34 2.96
CA GLU A 18 4.23 -6.23 3.67
C GLU A 18 4.99 -4.92 3.40
N LYS A 19 6.30 -4.88 3.67
CA LYS A 19 7.09 -3.66 3.46
C LYS A 19 7.03 -3.22 2.00
N ILE A 20 7.11 -4.17 1.06
CA ILE A 20 7.00 -3.89 -0.37
C ILE A 20 5.63 -3.30 -0.73
N ALA A 21 4.55 -3.91 -0.25
CA ALA A 21 3.19 -3.44 -0.54
C ALA A 21 2.94 -2.02 -0.01
N TYR A 22 3.25 -1.75 1.26
CA TYR A 22 3.04 -0.42 1.85
C TYR A 22 3.96 0.64 1.26
N SER A 23 5.22 0.31 0.92
CA SER A 23 6.10 1.24 0.23
C SER A 23 5.66 1.53 -1.21
N SER A 24 5.03 0.57 -1.90
CA SER A 24 4.58 0.78 -3.29
C SER A 24 3.48 1.83 -3.42
N VAL A 25 2.73 2.11 -2.35
CA VAL A 25 1.61 3.08 -2.33
C VAL A 25 1.98 4.41 -1.67
N GLU A 26 3.18 4.50 -1.09
CA GLU A 26 3.63 5.66 -0.33
C GLU A 26 3.69 6.93 -1.20
N GLY A 27 3.16 8.03 -0.70
CA GLY A 27 3.14 9.32 -1.42
C GLY A 27 2.16 9.40 -2.60
N ILE A 28 1.33 8.38 -2.85
CA ILE A 28 0.20 8.54 -3.77
C ILE A 28 -0.77 9.57 -3.17
N PRO A 29 -1.22 10.59 -3.93
CA PRO A 29 -2.17 11.57 -3.42
C PRO A 29 -3.50 10.91 -3.04
N ALA A 30 -3.86 11.01 -1.76
CA ALA A 30 -5.12 10.50 -1.23
C ALA A 30 -5.74 11.48 -0.23
N GLU A 31 -7.03 11.33 0.03
CA GLU A 31 -7.78 12.20 0.94
C GLU A 31 -7.27 12.09 2.39
N GLU A 32 -7.01 10.88 2.87
CA GLU A 32 -6.45 10.64 4.20
C GLU A 32 -5.29 9.62 4.17
N PRO A 33 -4.35 9.66 5.13
CA PRO A 33 -3.30 8.66 5.23
C PRO A 33 -3.82 7.21 5.31
N ASN A 34 -5.01 7.01 5.88
CA ASN A 34 -5.61 5.69 6.00
C ASN A 34 -6.12 5.13 4.65
N ASP A 35 -6.35 5.98 3.65
CA ASP A 35 -6.62 5.54 2.28
C ASP A 35 -5.42 4.76 1.72
N LEU A 36 -4.19 5.21 2.00
CA LEU A 36 -2.96 4.51 1.62
C LEU A 36 -2.77 3.22 2.40
N ASN A 37 -3.15 3.18 3.69
CA ASN A 37 -3.12 1.93 4.45
C ASN A 37 -4.04 0.87 3.84
N ARG A 38 -5.27 1.27 3.45
CA ARG A 38 -6.22 0.38 2.78
C ARG A 38 -5.68 -0.08 1.43
N LEU A 39 -5.08 0.81 0.66
CA LEU A 39 -4.46 0.47 -0.62
C LEU A 39 -3.31 -0.52 -0.44
N GLY A 40 -2.37 -0.22 0.45
CA GLY A 40 -1.22 -1.08 0.76
C GLY A 40 -1.64 -2.48 1.22
N TYR A 41 -2.68 -2.59 2.05
CA TYR A 41 -3.24 -3.88 2.44
C TYR A 41 -3.74 -4.70 1.25
N HIS A 42 -4.46 -4.09 0.31
CA HIS A 42 -4.95 -4.80 -0.89
C HIS A 42 -3.83 -5.14 -1.86
N ILE A 43 -2.79 -4.29 -1.97
CA ILE A 43 -1.58 -4.65 -2.70
C ILE A 43 -0.92 -5.88 -2.06
N TRP A 44 -0.84 -5.95 -0.73
CA TRP A 44 -0.32 -7.15 -0.05
C TRP A 44 -1.19 -8.40 -0.32
N LEU A 45 -2.52 -8.27 -0.37
CA LEU A 45 -3.41 -9.37 -0.77
C LEU A 45 -3.10 -9.86 -2.19
N TYR A 46 -2.83 -8.93 -3.12
CA TYR A 46 -2.37 -9.28 -4.47
C TYR A 46 -1.01 -9.98 -4.46
N LEU A 47 -0.02 -9.44 -3.76
CA LEU A 47 1.32 -10.03 -3.67
C LEU A 47 1.32 -11.42 -3.01
N THR A 48 0.35 -11.70 -2.14
CA THR A 48 0.18 -13.01 -1.49
C THR A 48 -0.73 -13.97 -2.26
N GLY A 49 -1.18 -13.60 -3.47
CA GLY A 49 -2.01 -14.44 -4.33
C GLY A 49 -3.47 -14.58 -3.87
N LYS A 50 -3.93 -13.73 -2.94
CA LYS A 50 -5.34 -13.70 -2.48
C LYS A 50 -6.24 -12.86 -3.39
N ILE A 51 -5.64 -12.02 -4.23
CA ILE A 51 -6.31 -11.24 -5.27
C ILE A 51 -5.57 -11.50 -6.58
N ASP A 52 -6.33 -11.75 -7.65
CA ASP A 52 -5.79 -12.23 -8.92
C ASP A 52 -5.05 -11.16 -9.73
N SER A 53 -5.34 -9.88 -9.51
CA SER A 53 -4.71 -8.79 -10.27
C SER A 53 -4.54 -7.50 -9.48
N LEU A 54 -3.57 -6.70 -9.93
CA LEU A 54 -3.30 -5.38 -9.37
C LEU A 54 -4.50 -4.44 -9.54
N GLU A 55 -5.17 -4.51 -10.69
CA GLU A 55 -6.37 -3.74 -11.01
C GLU A 55 -7.51 -4.04 -10.02
N ILE A 56 -7.73 -5.33 -9.71
CA ILE A 56 -8.74 -5.74 -8.72
C ILE A 56 -8.34 -5.24 -7.33
N ALA A 57 -7.07 -5.33 -6.95
CA ALA A 57 -6.58 -4.87 -5.66
C ALA A 57 -6.82 -3.36 -5.45
N VAL A 58 -6.47 -2.53 -6.44
CA VAL A 58 -6.69 -1.07 -6.37
C VAL A 58 -8.19 -0.76 -6.26
N LYS A 59 -9.02 -1.43 -7.07
CA LYS A 59 -10.48 -1.26 -7.03
C LYS A 59 -11.11 -1.69 -5.71
N MET A 60 -10.68 -2.83 -5.14
CA MET A 60 -11.18 -3.34 -3.87
C MET A 60 -10.76 -2.47 -2.67
N ALA A 61 -9.61 -1.80 -2.76
CA ALA A 61 -9.14 -0.91 -1.71
C ALA A 61 -10.11 0.24 -1.41
N ARG A 62 -10.89 0.68 -2.40
CA ARG A 62 -11.81 1.82 -2.30
C ARG A 62 -11.13 3.05 -1.67
N ALA A 63 -9.85 3.23 -1.97
CA ALA A 63 -9.04 4.35 -1.51
C ALA A 63 -9.53 5.62 -2.22
N ARG A 64 -9.75 6.70 -1.47
CA ARG A 64 -10.14 8.00 -2.02
C ARG A 64 -8.89 8.70 -2.53
N LEU A 65 -8.48 8.32 -3.73
CA LEU A 65 -7.30 8.87 -4.39
C LEU A 65 -7.65 10.19 -5.07
N ASN A 66 -6.71 11.14 -4.99
CA ASN A 66 -6.82 12.43 -5.69
C ASN A 66 -6.27 12.36 -7.13
N ILE A 67 -6.10 11.13 -7.63
CA ILE A 67 -5.66 10.80 -8.99
C ILE A 67 -6.54 9.67 -9.54
N PRO A 68 -6.62 9.49 -10.88
CA PRO A 68 -7.32 8.36 -11.47
C PRO A 68 -6.73 7.01 -11.03
N GLU A 69 -7.59 5.99 -10.87
CA GLU A 69 -7.16 4.64 -10.48
C GLU A 69 -6.12 4.06 -11.46
N GLU A 70 -6.27 4.31 -12.76
CA GLU A 70 -5.33 3.88 -13.80
C GLU A 70 -3.92 4.46 -13.59
N GLU A 71 -3.83 5.70 -13.12
CA GLU A 71 -2.57 6.36 -12.83
C GLU A 71 -1.93 5.77 -11.58
N ALA A 72 -2.72 5.52 -10.53
CA ALA A 72 -2.26 4.82 -9.35
C ALA A 72 -1.72 3.41 -9.69
N ILE A 73 -2.43 2.65 -10.54
CA ILE A 73 -2.00 1.33 -11.01
C ILE A 73 -0.65 1.41 -11.73
N LYS A 74 -0.43 2.42 -12.59
CA LYS A 74 0.85 2.63 -13.29
C LYS A 74 1.99 2.90 -12.30
N ILE A 75 1.77 3.81 -11.33
CA ILE A 75 2.75 4.14 -10.30
C ILE A 75 3.11 2.91 -9.47
N ILE A 76 2.11 2.17 -8.99
CA ILE A 76 2.32 0.96 -8.17
C ILE A 76 3.04 -0.11 -8.99
N ARG A 77 2.61 -0.37 -10.23
CA ARG A 77 3.27 -1.35 -11.12
C ARG A 77 4.73 -1.00 -11.37
N MET A 78 5.05 0.27 -11.59
CA MET A 78 6.43 0.74 -11.76
C MET A 78 7.27 0.46 -10.50
N ARG A 79 6.75 0.82 -9.32
CA ARG A 79 7.44 0.61 -8.03
C ARG A 79 7.62 -0.86 -7.67
N LEU A 80 6.66 -1.72 -8.02
CA LEU A 80 6.79 -3.16 -7.84
C LEU A 80 7.88 -3.74 -8.74
N LYS A 81 7.94 -3.32 -10.01
CA LYS A 81 8.99 -3.71 -10.95
C LYS A 81 10.40 -3.31 -10.49
N GLU A 82 10.55 -2.11 -9.93
CA GLU A 82 11.82 -1.64 -9.34
C GLU A 82 12.33 -2.56 -8.22
N ARG A 83 11.43 -3.30 -7.57
CA ARG A 83 11.76 -4.29 -6.53
C ARG A 83 11.83 -5.73 -7.03
N GLY A 84 11.73 -5.94 -8.35
CA GLY A 84 11.82 -7.26 -8.97
C GLY A 84 10.56 -8.11 -8.88
N ILE A 85 9.39 -7.48 -8.63
CA ILE A 85 8.07 -8.12 -8.66
C ILE A 85 7.38 -7.83 -10.00
#